data_AF-A0A1F3SRM2-F1
#
_entry.id   AF-A0A1F3SRM2-F1
#
_cell.length_a   1.000
_cell.length_b   1.000
_cell.length_c   1.000
_cell.angle_alpha   90.00
_cell.angle_beta   90.00
_cell.angle_gamma   90.00
#
_symmetry.space_group_name_H-M   'P 1'
#
loop_
_entity.id
_entity.type
_entity.pdbx_description
1 polymer ?
#
loop_
_entity_poly.entity_id
_entity_poly.type
_entity_poly.pdbx_seq_one_letter_code
_entity_poly.pdbx_strand_id
1 'polypeptide(L)'
;MRTDYSKKVQNESIFWIMSAGELHLSAKIIWEAYNSNIPQFENYSQKMGIHLQSALPRTFAMNAGLSIELGIKACILQRYSTLSQEHYIHNLIKLKEYAGIILDERQQKQLDILTEFISWAGRYPIGKAVNSFDVLMDKLESIGIDAPWESHTLPIIWDEYNKIWNKIIYHFQGIGGGGSISETGNWISDFKGGLIWKVVKESQIENSSTFQDYEANLTVAEAFILAEKLNSERFAINGMYMESYFTAEM
;
A
#
# COMPACT_ATOMS: atom_id res chain seq x y z
N MET A 1 -6.81 39.16 1.44
CA MET A 1 -5.72 38.18 1.25
C MET A 1 -6.37 36.82 1.01
N ARG A 2 -6.57 36.42 -0.24
CA ARG A 2 -7.10 35.08 -0.58
C ARG A 2 -5.94 34.12 -0.40
N THR A 3 -5.94 33.32 0.67
CA THR A 3 -5.07 32.16 0.77
C THR A 3 -5.30 31.32 -0.48
N ASP A 4 -4.23 30.93 -1.16
CA ASP A 4 -4.26 30.21 -2.43
C ASP A 4 -4.90 28.82 -2.22
N TYR A 5 -6.23 28.78 -2.30
CA TYR A 5 -7.06 27.62 -1.97
C TYR A 5 -6.67 26.40 -2.82
N SER A 6 -6.20 26.65 -4.04
CA SER A 6 -5.69 25.63 -4.96
C SER A 6 -4.49 24.86 -4.38
N LYS A 7 -3.50 25.58 -3.83
CA LYS A 7 -2.31 24.98 -3.20
C LYS A 7 -2.65 24.20 -1.94
N LYS A 8 -3.59 24.70 -1.13
CA LYS A 8 -4.03 23.99 0.09
C LYS A 8 -4.68 22.65 -0.24
N VAL A 9 -5.58 22.63 -1.23
CA VAL A 9 -6.27 21.43 -1.70
C VAL A 9 -5.30 20.44 -2.33
N GLN A 10 -4.37 20.92 -3.16
CA GLN A 10 -3.33 20.09 -3.75
C GLN A 10 -2.49 19.41 -2.66
N ASN A 11 -2.05 20.18 -1.65
CA ASN A 11 -1.34 19.64 -0.50
C ASN A 11 -2.15 18.58 0.25
N GLU A 12 -3.45 18.81 0.47
CA GLU A 12 -4.32 17.84 1.13
C GLU A 12 -4.44 16.54 0.34
N SER A 13 -4.76 16.60 -0.96
CA SER A 13 -4.83 15.42 -1.83
C SER A 13 -3.54 14.61 -1.87
N ILE A 14 -2.39 15.29 -1.77
CA ILE A 14 -1.07 14.66 -1.67
C ILE A 14 -0.93 13.89 -0.35
N PHE A 15 -1.34 14.46 0.78
CA PHE A 15 -1.30 13.72 2.06
C PHE A 15 -2.14 12.44 2.01
N TRP A 16 -3.35 12.50 1.42
CA TRP A 16 -4.20 11.32 1.26
C TRP A 16 -3.52 10.23 0.41
N ILE A 17 -2.90 10.60 -0.73
CA ILE A 17 -2.23 9.62 -1.59
C ILE A 17 -0.94 9.07 -0.97
N MET A 18 -0.25 9.85 -0.14
CA MET A 18 0.93 9.38 0.59
C MET A 18 0.54 8.35 1.64
N SER A 19 -0.48 8.63 2.46
CA SER A 19 -1.01 7.65 3.41
C SER A 19 -1.55 6.40 2.72
N ALA A 20 -2.15 6.55 1.54
CA ALA A 20 -2.54 5.41 0.71
C ALA A 20 -1.31 4.55 0.33
N GLY A 21 -0.21 5.20 -0.05
CA GLY A 21 1.05 4.55 -0.42
C GLY A 21 1.70 3.79 0.74
N GLU A 22 1.66 4.34 1.96
CA GLU A 22 2.15 3.68 3.18
C GLU A 22 1.39 2.38 3.46
N LEU A 23 0.06 2.41 3.32
CA LEU A 23 -0.79 1.22 3.46
C LEU A 23 -0.56 0.21 2.35
N HIS A 24 -0.35 0.67 1.11
CA HIS A 24 -0.01 -0.19 -0.03
C HIS A 24 1.32 -0.93 0.20
N LEU A 25 2.36 -0.20 0.65
CA LEU A 25 3.64 -0.79 1.01
C LEU A 25 3.50 -1.78 2.16
N SER A 26 2.73 -1.44 3.19
CA SER A 26 2.45 -2.34 4.32
C SER A 26 1.75 -3.62 3.86
N ALA A 27 0.79 -3.51 2.93
CA ALA A 27 0.16 -4.68 2.31
C ALA A 27 1.17 -5.54 1.53
N LYS A 28 2.13 -4.93 0.82
CA LYS A 28 3.19 -5.66 0.12
C LYS A 28 4.04 -6.47 1.08
N ILE A 29 4.49 -5.86 2.16
CA ILE A 29 5.32 -6.53 3.18
C ILE A 29 4.58 -7.73 3.76
N ILE A 30 3.28 -7.59 4.07
CA ILE A 30 2.46 -8.71 4.58
C ILE A 30 2.32 -9.81 3.52
N TRP A 31 2.08 -9.44 2.26
CA TRP A 31 1.99 -10.39 1.16
C TRP A 31 3.28 -11.20 1.00
N GLU A 32 4.45 -10.53 1.01
CA GLU A 32 5.74 -11.20 0.93
C GLU A 32 5.95 -12.10 2.15
N ALA A 33 5.71 -11.59 3.36
CA ALA A 33 5.85 -12.38 4.59
C ALA A 33 4.98 -13.65 4.57
N TYR A 34 3.75 -13.57 4.05
CA TYR A 34 2.88 -14.73 3.88
C TYR A 34 3.49 -15.77 2.93
N ASN A 35 4.17 -15.34 1.86
CA ASN A 35 4.75 -16.24 0.86
C ASN A 35 6.18 -16.72 1.18
N SER A 36 6.88 -16.08 2.12
CA SER A 36 8.33 -16.21 2.25
C SER A 36 8.80 -17.42 3.08
N ASN A 37 7.91 -18.23 3.66
CA ASN A 37 8.27 -19.41 4.48
C ASN A 37 9.44 -19.17 5.46
N ILE A 38 9.44 -18.02 6.14
CA ILE A 38 10.55 -17.57 6.98
C ILE A 38 10.48 -18.27 8.36
N PRO A 39 11.49 -19.08 8.76
CA PRO A 39 11.46 -19.86 10.01
C PRO A 39 11.29 -19.02 11.29
N GLN A 40 11.78 -17.77 11.28
CA GLN A 40 11.67 -16.86 12.41
C GLN A 40 10.22 -16.47 12.68
N PHE A 41 9.43 -16.27 11.64
CA PHE A 41 8.00 -16.01 11.79
C PHE A 41 7.28 -17.27 12.27
N GLU A 42 7.66 -18.45 11.76
CA GLU A 42 7.07 -19.73 12.16
C GLU A 42 7.24 -19.98 13.67
N ASN A 43 8.45 -19.78 14.20
CA ASN A 43 8.75 -19.88 15.63
C ASN A 43 7.91 -18.90 16.49
N TYR A 44 7.70 -17.68 15.99
CA TYR A 44 6.87 -16.70 16.68
C TYR A 44 5.38 -17.10 16.65
N SER A 45 4.91 -17.58 15.50
CA SER A 45 3.55 -18.06 15.28
C SER A 45 3.20 -19.24 16.21
N GLN A 46 4.13 -20.19 16.36
CA GLN A 46 3.98 -21.34 17.24
C GLN A 46 3.91 -20.93 18.72
N LYS A 47 4.75 -19.98 19.15
CA LYS A 47 4.70 -19.44 20.53
C LYS A 47 3.37 -18.76 20.84
N MET A 48 2.76 -18.13 19.84
CA MET A 48 1.46 -17.45 19.97
C MET A 48 0.27 -18.40 19.80
N GLY A 49 0.50 -19.65 19.35
CA GLY A 49 -0.57 -20.59 19.02
C GLY A 49 -1.42 -20.15 17.82
N ILE A 50 -0.86 -19.31 16.94
CA ILE A 50 -1.56 -18.75 15.78
C ILE A 50 -0.71 -18.98 14.54
N HIS A 51 -1.23 -19.70 13.55
CA HIS A 51 -0.55 -19.87 12.26
C HIS A 51 -0.51 -18.56 11.46
N LEU A 52 0.65 -18.20 10.91
CA LEU A 52 0.81 -16.99 10.08
C LEU A 52 -0.14 -16.98 8.90
N GLN A 53 -0.29 -18.12 8.26
CA GLN A 53 -1.14 -18.28 7.09
C GLN A 53 -2.62 -18.08 7.44
N SER A 54 -3.01 -18.12 8.72
CA SER A 54 -4.34 -17.76 9.19
C SER A 54 -4.45 -16.27 9.60
N ALA A 55 -3.36 -15.68 10.09
CA ALA A 55 -3.35 -14.32 10.65
C ALA A 55 -3.13 -13.22 9.60
N LEU A 56 -2.22 -13.46 8.66
CA LEU A 56 -1.81 -12.46 7.67
C LEU A 56 -2.85 -12.13 6.61
N PRO A 57 -3.69 -13.08 6.11
CA PRO A 57 -4.65 -12.78 5.05
C PRO A 57 -5.62 -11.65 5.32
N ARG A 58 -6.17 -11.58 6.53
CA ARG A 58 -7.13 -10.54 6.91
C ARG A 58 -6.46 -9.17 6.98
N THR A 59 -5.28 -9.11 7.58
CA THR A 59 -4.51 -7.88 7.73
C THR A 59 -4.03 -7.37 6.37
N PHE A 60 -3.60 -8.26 5.48
CA PHE A 60 -3.30 -7.94 4.09
C PHE A 60 -4.49 -7.28 3.41
N ALA A 61 -5.65 -7.95 3.40
CA ALA A 61 -6.85 -7.47 2.72
C ALA A 61 -7.35 -6.15 3.32
N MET A 62 -7.24 -5.95 4.63
CA MET A 62 -7.59 -4.68 5.28
C MET A 62 -6.68 -3.55 4.83
N ASN A 63 -5.35 -3.74 4.85
CA ASN A 63 -4.40 -2.70 4.40
C ASN A 63 -4.56 -2.41 2.91
N ALA A 64 -4.76 -3.44 2.09
CA ALA A 64 -5.04 -3.31 0.67
C ALA A 64 -6.35 -2.55 0.41
N GLY A 65 -7.41 -2.81 1.17
CA GLY A 65 -8.67 -2.07 1.01
C GLY A 65 -8.57 -0.62 1.44
N LEU A 66 -7.85 -0.34 2.55
CA LEU A 66 -7.69 1.01 3.07
C LEU A 66 -6.80 1.85 2.14
N SER A 67 -5.74 1.28 1.56
CA SER A 67 -4.91 1.99 0.57
C SER A 67 -5.76 2.43 -0.62
N ILE A 68 -6.63 1.56 -1.13
CA ILE A 68 -7.56 1.85 -2.22
C ILE A 68 -8.56 2.94 -1.81
N GLU A 69 -9.14 2.86 -0.61
CA GLU A 69 -10.05 3.88 -0.10
C GLU A 69 -9.40 5.27 -0.09
N LEU A 70 -8.22 5.39 0.51
CA LEU A 70 -7.50 6.66 0.62
C LEU A 70 -7.07 7.17 -0.76
N GLY A 71 -6.61 6.28 -1.64
CA GLY A 71 -6.21 6.65 -3.00
C GLY A 71 -7.39 7.16 -3.85
N ILE A 72 -8.56 6.53 -3.74
CA ILE A 72 -9.77 7.01 -4.42
C ILE A 72 -10.22 8.36 -3.84
N LYS A 73 -10.20 8.52 -2.51
CA LYS A 73 -10.51 9.80 -1.86
C LYS A 73 -9.55 10.91 -2.26
N ALA A 74 -8.27 10.61 -2.44
CA ALA A 74 -7.29 11.54 -2.99
C ALA A 74 -7.67 12.00 -4.41
N CYS A 75 -8.10 11.07 -5.28
CA CYS A 75 -8.59 11.40 -6.63
C CYS A 75 -9.82 12.33 -6.59
N ILE A 76 -10.80 12.03 -5.72
CA ILE A 76 -12.00 12.86 -5.56
C ILE A 76 -11.61 14.27 -5.09
N LEU A 77 -10.74 14.36 -4.08
CA LEU A 77 -10.29 15.63 -3.53
C LEU A 77 -9.53 16.46 -4.57
N GLN A 78 -8.68 15.84 -5.38
CA GLN A 78 -7.96 16.51 -6.45
C GLN A 78 -8.92 17.04 -7.53
N ARG A 79 -9.97 16.29 -7.87
CA ARG A 79 -10.94 16.66 -8.90
C ARG A 79 -11.93 17.73 -8.46
N TYR A 80 -12.46 17.61 -7.24
CA TYR A 80 -13.56 18.44 -6.75
C TYR A 80 -13.15 19.44 -5.68
N SER A 81 -11.88 19.44 -5.28
CA SER A 81 -11.31 20.31 -4.25
C SER A 81 -11.90 20.18 -2.85
N THR A 82 -12.77 19.19 -2.62
CA THR A 82 -13.36 18.91 -1.31
C THR A 82 -13.89 17.48 -1.22
N LEU A 83 -14.03 16.96 0.00
CA LEU A 83 -14.76 15.74 0.32
C LEU A 83 -16.03 16.12 1.11
N SER A 84 -17.21 15.87 0.55
CA SER A 84 -18.48 15.89 1.27
C SER A 84 -18.67 14.62 2.14
N GLN A 85 -19.68 14.64 3.01
CA GLN A 85 -20.01 13.53 3.91
C GLN A 85 -20.25 12.20 3.19
N GLU A 86 -20.78 12.23 1.97
CA GLU A 86 -21.03 11.02 1.18
C GLU A 86 -19.75 10.28 0.75
N HIS A 87 -18.60 10.96 0.80
CA HIS A 87 -17.31 10.35 0.52
C HIS A 87 -16.68 9.71 1.77
N TYR A 88 -17.15 9.99 2.98
CA TYR A 88 -16.65 9.36 4.21
C TYR A 88 -17.30 8.00 4.47
N ILE A 89 -17.32 7.16 3.44
CA ILE A 89 -17.85 5.80 3.47
C ILE A 89 -16.73 4.79 3.17
N HIS A 90 -16.99 3.52 3.49
CA HIS A 90 -16.10 2.40 3.21
C HIS A 90 -16.45 1.63 1.93
N ASN A 91 -17.52 2.02 1.24
CA ASN A 91 -17.97 1.33 0.03
C ASN A 91 -17.10 1.76 -1.16
N LEU A 92 -16.13 0.93 -1.52
CA LEU A 92 -15.16 1.25 -2.57
C LEU A 92 -15.78 1.31 -3.97
N ILE A 93 -16.89 0.58 -4.21
CA ILE A 93 -17.66 0.64 -5.46
C ILE A 93 -18.34 2.00 -5.62
N LYS A 94 -18.89 2.57 -4.56
CA LYS A 94 -19.45 3.93 -4.62
C LYS A 94 -18.36 4.99 -4.75
N LEU A 95 -17.24 4.81 -4.03
CA LEU A 95 -16.11 5.75 -4.12
C LEU A 95 -15.51 5.80 -5.53
N LYS A 96 -15.31 4.65 -6.21
CA LYS A 96 -14.77 4.65 -7.58
C LYS A 96 -15.70 5.38 -8.56
N GLU A 97 -17.01 5.34 -8.32
CA GLU A 97 -18.01 6.06 -9.13
C GLU A 97 -17.90 7.56 -8.93
N TYR A 98 -17.80 8.02 -7.68
CA TYR A 98 -17.55 9.43 -7.38
C TYR A 98 -16.24 9.94 -8.01
N ALA A 99 -15.18 9.12 -8.00
CA ALA A 99 -13.92 9.48 -8.64
C ALA A 99 -13.99 9.43 -10.18
N GLY A 100 -14.90 8.65 -10.75
CA GLY A 100 -14.95 8.38 -12.19
C GLY A 100 -13.85 7.41 -12.65
N ILE A 101 -13.46 6.46 -11.80
CA ILE A 101 -12.47 5.43 -12.11
C ILE A 101 -13.17 4.23 -12.76
N ILE A 102 -12.71 3.85 -13.95
CA ILE A 102 -13.29 2.76 -14.74
C ILE A 102 -12.53 1.46 -14.45
N LEU A 103 -13.28 0.43 -14.04
CA LEU A 103 -12.76 -0.88 -13.68
C LEU A 103 -13.56 -1.97 -14.36
N ASP A 104 -12.89 -3.06 -14.72
CA ASP A 104 -13.56 -4.23 -15.28
C ASP A 104 -14.36 -4.99 -14.20
N GLU A 105 -15.18 -5.95 -14.61
CA GLU A 105 -16.05 -6.71 -13.71
C GLU A 105 -15.25 -7.43 -12.61
N ARG A 106 -14.09 -7.99 -12.95
CA ARG A 106 -13.24 -8.72 -12.00
C ARG A 106 -12.68 -7.79 -10.92
N GLN A 107 -12.18 -6.62 -11.33
CA GLN A 107 -11.70 -5.59 -10.41
C GLN A 107 -12.81 -5.05 -9.51
N GLN A 108 -14.04 -4.93 -10.04
CA GLN A 108 -15.19 -4.55 -9.24
C GLN A 108 -15.52 -5.60 -8.18
N LYS A 109 -15.53 -6.89 -8.51
CA LYS A 109 -15.71 -7.95 -7.51
C LYS A 109 -14.65 -7.89 -6.41
N GLN A 110 -13.40 -7.61 -6.77
CA GLN A 110 -12.32 -7.43 -5.79
C GLN A 110 -12.50 -6.23 -4.87
N LEU A 111 -12.95 -5.09 -5.41
CA LEU A 111 -13.30 -3.91 -4.59
C LEU A 111 -14.45 -4.20 -3.62
N ASP A 112 -15.43 -4.98 -4.06
CA ASP A 112 -16.56 -5.36 -3.22
C ASP A 112 -16.17 -6.31 -2.09
N ILE A 113 -15.18 -7.18 -2.33
CA ILE A 113 -14.54 -8.00 -1.27
C ILE A 113 -13.72 -7.11 -0.33
N LEU A 114 -12.85 -6.24 -0.84
CA LEU A 114 -12.07 -5.31 -0.03
C LEU A 114 -12.96 -4.41 0.84
N THR A 115 -14.12 -4.02 0.32
CA THR A 115 -15.13 -3.25 1.05
C THR A 115 -15.56 -3.98 2.33
N GLU A 116 -15.76 -5.30 2.29
CA GLU A 116 -16.11 -6.08 3.48
C GLU A 116 -14.97 -6.10 4.51
N PHE A 117 -13.74 -6.29 4.05
CA PHE A 117 -12.56 -6.30 4.91
C PHE A 117 -12.36 -4.98 5.66
N ILE A 118 -12.50 -3.86 4.97
CA ILE A 118 -12.37 -2.54 5.62
C ILE A 118 -13.63 -2.09 6.33
N SER A 119 -14.79 -2.71 6.08
CA SER A 119 -16.03 -2.38 6.79
C SER A 119 -16.13 -3.12 8.12
N TRP A 120 -15.68 -4.37 8.18
CA TRP A 120 -15.72 -5.16 9.40
C TRP A 120 -14.73 -6.35 9.43
N ALA A 121 -14.55 -7.09 8.34
CA ALA A 121 -13.93 -8.44 8.39
C ALA A 121 -12.43 -8.43 8.75
N GLY A 122 -11.75 -7.32 8.53
CA GLY A 122 -10.37 -7.09 8.99
C GLY A 122 -10.24 -6.71 10.46
N ARG A 123 -11.33 -6.29 11.11
CA ARG A 123 -11.34 -5.76 12.50
C ARG A 123 -12.09 -6.64 13.49
N TYR A 124 -13.14 -7.32 13.04
CA TYR A 124 -14.05 -8.07 13.90
C TYR A 124 -14.19 -9.51 13.40
N PRO A 125 -14.26 -10.49 14.32
CA PRO A 125 -14.47 -11.89 13.94
C PRO A 125 -15.87 -12.14 13.39
N ILE A 126 -16.86 -11.33 13.80
CA ILE A 126 -18.26 -11.42 13.41
C ILE A 126 -18.67 -10.07 12.82
N GLY A 127 -19.39 -10.11 11.70
CA GLY A 127 -19.84 -8.91 11.02
C GLY A 127 -20.99 -8.20 11.73
N LYS A 128 -21.36 -7.05 11.17
CA LYS A 128 -22.40 -6.19 11.76
C LYS A 128 -23.80 -6.80 11.67
N ALA A 129 -24.05 -7.61 10.64
CA ALA A 129 -25.29 -8.34 10.45
C ALA A 129 -25.07 -9.84 10.62
N VAL A 130 -26.15 -10.56 10.95
CA VAL A 130 -26.12 -12.01 11.22
C VAL A 130 -25.56 -12.80 10.03
N ASN A 131 -25.81 -12.34 8.80
CA ASN A 131 -25.39 -12.99 7.56
C ASN A 131 -24.14 -12.35 6.91
N SER A 132 -23.47 -11.41 7.57
CA SER A 132 -22.30 -10.72 6.96
C SER A 132 -21.19 -11.69 6.56
N PHE A 133 -21.02 -12.77 7.33
CA PHE A 133 -20.04 -13.80 7.02
C PHE A 133 -20.42 -14.57 5.75
N ASP A 134 -21.66 -15.04 5.64
CA ASP A 134 -22.16 -15.76 4.46
C ASP A 134 -22.03 -14.91 3.19
N VAL A 135 -22.37 -13.62 3.28
CA VAL A 135 -22.21 -12.67 2.16
C VAL A 135 -20.76 -12.55 1.72
N LEU A 136 -19.81 -12.50 2.66
CA LEU A 136 -18.39 -12.46 2.32
C LEU A 136 -17.94 -13.77 1.65
N MET A 137 -18.45 -14.92 2.10
CA MET A 137 -18.17 -16.22 1.50
C MET A 137 -18.66 -16.29 0.06
N ASP A 138 -19.91 -15.93 -0.20
CA ASP A 138 -20.49 -15.92 -1.54
C ASP A 138 -19.66 -15.03 -2.50
N LYS A 139 -19.19 -13.88 -2.00
CA LYS A 139 -18.33 -12.96 -2.78
C LYS A 139 -16.99 -13.59 -3.14
N LEU A 140 -16.34 -14.28 -2.20
CA LEU A 140 -15.06 -14.93 -2.42
C LEU A 140 -15.18 -16.12 -3.38
N GLU A 141 -16.21 -16.93 -3.22
CA GLU A 141 -16.52 -18.03 -4.15
C GLU A 141 -16.76 -17.51 -5.57
N SER A 142 -17.41 -16.35 -5.72
CA SER A 142 -17.68 -15.73 -7.02
C SER A 142 -16.41 -15.35 -7.82
N ILE A 143 -15.25 -15.28 -7.16
CA ILE A 143 -13.95 -15.04 -7.79
C ILE A 143 -13.03 -16.26 -7.75
N GLY A 144 -13.57 -17.44 -7.42
CA GLY A 144 -12.86 -18.72 -7.40
C GLY A 144 -11.99 -18.93 -6.16
N ILE A 145 -12.31 -18.31 -5.03
CA ILE A 145 -11.63 -18.54 -3.75
C ILE A 145 -12.54 -19.37 -2.86
N ASP A 146 -12.23 -20.66 -2.78
CA ASP A 146 -12.93 -21.58 -1.88
C ASP A 146 -12.42 -21.38 -0.44
N ALA A 147 -13.35 -21.08 0.47
CA ALA A 147 -13.19 -21.07 1.92
C ALA A 147 -11.80 -20.62 2.43
N PRO A 148 -11.48 -19.31 2.44
CA PRO A 148 -10.12 -18.81 2.73
C PRO A 148 -9.59 -19.19 4.12
N TRP A 149 -10.49 -19.56 5.05
CA TRP A 149 -10.16 -19.97 6.41
C TRP A 149 -9.74 -21.43 6.53
N GLU A 150 -10.16 -22.29 5.60
CA GLU A 150 -9.76 -23.71 5.55
C GLU A 150 -8.55 -23.90 4.63
N SER A 151 -8.46 -23.08 3.58
CA SER A 151 -7.42 -23.17 2.56
C SER A 151 -6.19 -22.30 2.85
N HIS A 152 -6.18 -21.56 3.97
CA HIS A 152 -5.16 -20.55 4.29
C HIS A 152 -4.93 -19.51 3.17
N THR A 153 -5.82 -19.43 2.18
CA THR A 153 -5.56 -18.74 0.92
C THR A 153 -5.85 -17.26 1.07
N LEU A 154 -4.99 -16.42 0.49
CA LEU A 154 -5.21 -14.97 0.52
C LEU A 154 -6.50 -14.62 -0.21
N PRO A 155 -7.43 -13.86 0.42
CA PRO A 155 -8.73 -13.53 -0.16
C PRO A 155 -8.62 -12.65 -1.41
N ILE A 156 -7.44 -12.05 -1.64
CA ILE A 156 -7.09 -11.28 -2.84
C ILE A 156 -5.62 -11.53 -3.15
N ILE A 157 -5.31 -11.67 -4.45
CA ILE A 157 -3.95 -11.86 -4.95
C ILE A 157 -3.30 -10.49 -5.19
N TRP A 158 -2.03 -10.34 -4.78
CA TRP A 158 -1.27 -9.11 -4.95
C TRP A 158 -1.38 -8.51 -6.35
N ASP A 159 -1.16 -9.32 -7.39
CA ASP A 159 -1.12 -8.82 -8.77
C ASP A 159 -2.43 -8.18 -9.21
N GLU A 160 -3.55 -8.76 -8.80
CA GLU A 160 -4.86 -8.24 -9.16
C GLU A 160 -5.19 -6.95 -8.37
N TYR A 161 -4.93 -6.95 -7.07
CA TYR A 161 -5.00 -5.75 -6.25
C TYR A 161 -4.12 -4.62 -6.81
N ASN A 162 -2.89 -4.94 -7.20
CA ASN A 162 -1.91 -3.99 -7.68
C ASN A 162 -2.33 -3.38 -9.03
N LYS A 163 -3.06 -4.11 -9.87
CA LYS A 163 -3.68 -3.54 -11.09
C LYS A 163 -4.69 -2.45 -10.73
N ILE A 164 -5.53 -2.64 -9.72
CA ILE A 164 -6.50 -1.63 -9.26
C ILE A 164 -5.75 -0.41 -8.69
N TRP A 165 -4.77 -0.65 -7.83
CA TRP A 165 -3.91 0.39 -7.26
C TRP A 165 -3.26 1.25 -8.35
N ASN A 166 -2.64 0.64 -9.36
CA ASN A 166 -2.02 1.37 -10.45
C ASN A 166 -3.02 2.24 -11.22
N LYS A 167 -4.24 1.76 -11.47
CA LYS A 167 -5.29 2.58 -12.11
C LYS A 167 -5.65 3.81 -11.29
N ILE A 168 -5.71 3.68 -9.97
CA ILE A 168 -5.96 4.83 -9.08
C ILE A 168 -4.82 5.84 -9.16
N ILE A 169 -3.56 5.37 -9.13
CA ILE A 169 -2.39 6.24 -9.25
C ILE A 169 -2.37 6.96 -10.61
N TYR A 170 -2.64 6.24 -11.71
CA TYR A 170 -2.73 6.86 -13.03
C TYR A 170 -3.86 7.89 -13.11
N HIS A 171 -4.99 7.63 -12.46
CA HIS A 171 -6.10 8.55 -12.40
C HIS A 171 -5.73 9.82 -11.61
N PHE A 172 -5.10 9.67 -10.44
CA PHE A 172 -4.58 10.79 -9.63
C PHE A 172 -3.52 11.63 -10.37
N GLN A 173 -2.72 11.01 -11.23
CA GLN A 173 -1.70 11.74 -12.01
C GLN A 173 -2.30 12.50 -13.21
N GLY A 174 -3.59 12.32 -13.50
CA GLY A 174 -4.26 12.92 -14.66
C GLY A 174 -3.92 12.27 -16.00
N ILE A 175 -3.24 11.11 -16.00
CA ILE A 175 -2.73 10.44 -17.21
C ILE A 175 -3.83 9.65 -17.93
N GLY A 176 -4.97 9.43 -17.28
CA GLY A 176 -6.08 8.61 -17.79
C GLY A 176 -7.17 9.34 -18.61
N GLY A 177 -7.07 10.64 -18.88
CA GLY A 177 -8.14 11.36 -19.57
C GLY A 177 -7.70 12.60 -20.32
N GLY A 178 -7.33 12.45 -21.60
CA GLY A 178 -7.44 13.45 -22.69
C GLY A 178 -6.97 14.90 -22.48
N GLY A 179 -6.34 15.24 -21.36
CA GLY A 179 -5.85 16.57 -21.01
C GLY A 179 -4.33 16.63 -21.15
N SER A 180 -3.84 17.73 -21.72
CA SER A 180 -2.43 17.94 -22.03
C SER A 180 -1.50 17.73 -20.84
N ILE A 181 -0.46 16.93 -21.07
CA ILE A 181 0.69 16.73 -20.19
C ILE A 181 1.46 18.06 -20.10
N SER A 182 1.21 18.84 -19.05
CA SER A 182 2.14 19.86 -18.62
C SER A 182 1.96 20.05 -17.12
N GLU A 183 3.03 19.78 -16.36
CA GLU A 183 3.27 20.04 -14.93
C GLU A 183 3.16 18.87 -13.93
N THR A 184 2.46 17.74 -14.22
CA THR A 184 2.41 16.60 -13.27
C THR A 184 3.59 15.62 -13.34
N GLY A 185 4.41 15.69 -14.40
CA GLY A 185 5.56 14.81 -14.61
C GLY A 185 6.73 15.02 -13.63
N ASN A 186 6.80 16.17 -12.95
CA ASN A 186 7.90 16.47 -12.02
C ASN A 186 7.71 15.88 -10.62
N TRP A 187 6.49 15.53 -10.19
CA TRP A 187 6.31 15.08 -8.80
C TRP A 187 6.78 13.64 -8.57
N ILE A 188 6.80 12.78 -9.59
CA ILE A 188 7.37 11.42 -9.46
C ILE A 188 8.90 11.50 -9.42
N SER A 189 9.53 12.38 -10.20
CA SER A 189 10.97 12.65 -10.10
C SER A 189 11.32 13.32 -8.78
N ASP A 190 10.49 14.23 -8.27
CA ASP A 190 10.68 14.88 -6.96
C ASP A 190 10.34 13.94 -5.80
N PHE A 191 9.46 12.95 -5.98
CA PHE A 191 9.16 11.90 -5.01
C PHE A 191 10.27 10.83 -4.99
N LYS A 192 10.76 10.40 -6.17
CA LYS A 192 11.97 9.58 -6.28
C LYS A 192 13.15 10.31 -5.64
N GLY A 193 13.37 11.56 -6.02
CA GLY A 193 14.40 12.43 -5.45
C GLY A 193 14.23 12.59 -3.94
N GLY A 194 13.05 12.96 -3.44
CA GLY A 194 12.81 13.23 -2.03
C GLY A 194 12.85 12.01 -1.12
N LEU A 195 12.32 10.86 -1.57
CA LEU A 195 12.38 9.60 -0.80
C LEU A 195 13.81 9.06 -0.75
N ILE A 196 14.52 9.08 -1.88
CA ILE A 196 15.92 8.69 -1.97
C ILE A 196 16.79 9.65 -1.15
N TRP A 197 16.58 10.97 -1.26
CA TRP A 197 17.37 11.98 -0.54
C TRP A 197 17.16 11.91 0.97
N LYS A 198 15.94 11.60 1.43
CA LYS A 198 15.66 11.39 2.86
C LYS A 198 16.35 10.13 3.38
N VAL A 199 16.28 9.01 2.66
CA VAL A 199 16.97 7.76 3.03
C VAL A 199 18.49 7.95 3.05
N VAL A 200 19.07 8.62 2.05
CA VAL A 200 20.53 8.86 1.92
C VAL A 200 21.05 9.83 2.98
N LYS A 201 20.31 10.89 3.30
CA LYS A 201 20.71 11.84 4.33
C LYS A 201 20.60 11.24 5.74
N GLU A 202 19.59 10.42 5.98
CA GLU A 202 19.40 9.73 7.26
C GLU A 202 20.33 8.50 7.43
N SER A 203 20.97 8.01 6.36
CA SER A 203 21.94 6.92 6.38
C SER A 203 23.41 7.36 6.54
N GLN A 204 23.71 8.68 6.60
CA GLN A 204 25.08 9.23 6.68
C GLN A 204 26.04 8.72 5.59
N ILE A 205 25.52 8.37 4.41
CA ILE A 205 26.35 8.00 3.24
C ILE A 205 26.65 9.29 2.47
N GLU A 206 27.48 10.17 3.04
CA GLU A 206 27.82 11.45 2.40
C GLU A 206 29.00 11.37 1.41
N ASN A 207 29.61 10.20 1.20
CA ASN A 207 30.73 10.08 0.28
C ASN A 207 30.68 8.79 -0.54
N SER A 208 30.02 8.82 -1.70
CA SER A 208 30.48 8.03 -2.84
C SER A 208 30.07 8.68 -4.16
N SER A 209 31.03 8.77 -5.07
CA SER A 209 30.92 9.29 -6.44
C SER A 209 30.01 8.45 -7.36
N THR A 210 29.22 7.53 -6.80
CA THR A 210 28.32 6.61 -7.51
C THR A 210 26.93 7.19 -7.75
N PHE A 211 26.58 8.34 -7.17
CA PHE A 211 25.20 8.82 -7.18
C PHE A 211 24.72 9.42 -8.51
N GLN A 212 25.62 10.04 -9.29
CA GLN A 212 25.27 10.67 -10.56
C GLN A 212 24.87 9.68 -11.67
N ASP A 213 25.20 8.39 -11.52
CA ASP A 213 24.92 7.37 -12.54
C ASP A 213 23.59 6.62 -12.33
N TYR A 214 22.97 6.70 -11.14
CA TYR A 214 21.76 5.92 -10.80
C TYR A 214 20.42 6.65 -11.03
N GLU A 215 20.42 7.98 -11.20
CA GLU A 215 19.18 8.77 -11.39
C GLU A 215 18.45 8.44 -12.70
N ALA A 216 19.12 7.82 -13.68
CA ALA A 216 18.61 7.80 -15.05
C ALA A 216 17.51 6.76 -15.34
N ASN A 217 17.39 5.62 -14.63
CA ASN A 217 16.52 4.53 -15.12
C ASN A 217 15.84 3.61 -14.08
N LEU A 218 15.82 3.96 -12.78
CA LEU A 218 15.18 3.08 -11.79
C LEU A 218 13.66 3.23 -11.79
N THR A 219 12.95 2.11 -11.90
CA THR A 219 11.52 2.00 -11.58
C THR A 219 11.31 2.21 -10.07
N VAL A 220 10.08 2.54 -9.66
CA VAL A 220 9.76 2.78 -8.23
C VAL A 220 10.10 1.55 -7.38
N ALA A 221 9.85 0.35 -7.89
CA ALA A 221 10.19 -0.89 -7.20
C ALA A 221 11.71 -1.05 -7.00
N GLU A 222 12.53 -0.70 -7.99
CA GLU A 222 13.99 -0.81 -7.90
C GLU A 222 14.60 0.23 -6.95
N ALA A 223 14.01 1.43 -6.87
CA ALA A 223 14.42 2.44 -5.91
C ALA A 223 14.16 2.00 -4.45
N PHE A 224 13.05 1.29 -4.20
CA PHE A 224 12.75 0.72 -2.88
C PHE A 224 13.67 -0.45 -2.53
N ILE A 225 13.94 -1.37 -3.47
CA ILE A 225 14.89 -2.48 -3.26
C ILE A 225 16.29 -1.94 -2.98
N LEU A 226 16.72 -0.89 -3.68
CA LEU A 226 18.01 -0.24 -3.43
C LEU A 226 18.06 0.42 -2.04
N ALA A 227 16.98 1.10 -1.63
CA ALA A 227 16.87 1.68 -0.29
C ALA A 227 16.92 0.60 0.81
N GLU A 228 16.27 -0.53 0.60
CA GLU A 228 16.27 -1.67 1.53
C GLU A 228 17.64 -2.35 1.62
N LYS A 229 18.32 -2.53 0.47
CA LYS A 229 19.69 -3.04 0.40
C LYS A 229 20.67 -2.13 1.15
N LEU A 230 20.61 -0.81 0.92
CA LEU A 230 21.45 0.17 1.61
C LEU A 230 21.18 0.22 3.12
N ASN A 231 19.93 0.03 3.55
CA ASN A 231 19.58 -0.06 4.97
C ASN A 231 20.10 -1.37 5.60
N SER A 232 20.01 -2.49 4.87
CA SER A 232 20.54 -3.78 5.33
C SER A 232 22.07 -3.77 5.48
N GLU A 233 22.79 -3.08 4.57
CA GLU A 233 24.23 -2.88 4.65
C GLU A 233 24.62 -1.99 5.84
N ARG A 234 23.79 -0.99 6.19
CA ARG A 234 23.95 -0.19 7.43
C ARG A 234 23.79 -1.04 8.70
N PHE A 235 22.85 -1.98 8.73
CA PHE A 235 22.72 -2.92 9.85
C PHE A 235 23.87 -3.92 9.92
N ALA A 236 24.42 -4.37 8.78
CA ALA A 236 25.60 -5.24 8.75
C ALA A 236 26.86 -4.51 9.23
N ILE A 237 27.07 -3.25 8.83
CA ILE A 237 28.20 -2.43 9.27
C ILE A 237 28.10 -2.13 10.78
N ASN A 238 26.93 -1.72 11.26
CA ASN A 238 26.73 -1.47 12.70
C ASN A 238 26.74 -2.76 13.55
N GLY A 239 26.34 -3.90 12.97
CA GLY A 239 26.48 -5.23 13.59
C GLY A 239 27.93 -5.68 13.73
N MET A 240 28.78 -5.39 12.73
CA MET A 240 30.23 -5.64 12.82
C MET A 240 30.93 -4.78 13.88
N TYR A 241 30.48 -3.54 14.10
CA TYR A 241 31.01 -2.72 15.18
C TYR A 241 30.60 -3.25 16.56
N MET A 242 29.40 -3.79 16.73
CA MET A 242 28.94 -4.36 18.01
C MET A 242 29.65 -5.66 18.41
N GLU A 243 30.08 -6.51 17.48
CA GLU A 243 30.88 -7.70 17.82
C GLU A 243 32.31 -7.34 18.29
N SER A 244 32.88 -6.23 17.81
CA SER A 244 34.20 -5.76 18.27
C SER A 244 34.21 -5.21 19.71
N TYR A 245 33.05 -4.85 20.26
CA TYR A 245 32.91 -4.41 21.66
C TYR A 245 32.66 -5.56 22.64
N PHE A 246 32.20 -6.73 22.17
CA PHE A 246 31.95 -7.89 23.05
C PHE A 246 33.15 -8.83 23.22
N THR A 247 34.20 -8.72 22.39
CA THR A 247 35.45 -9.47 22.57
C THR A 247 36.56 -8.69 23.29
N ALA A 248 36.28 -7.46 23.74
CA ALA A 248 37.24 -6.61 24.44
C ALA A 248 37.05 -6.56 25.98
N GLU A 249 36.06 -7.27 26.52
CA GLU A 249 35.84 -7.42 27.98
C GLU A 249 35.70 -8.90 28.42
N MET A 250 36.62 -9.76 27.96
CA MET A 250 36.97 -11.00 28.65
C MET A 250 38.48 -11.17 28.76
#